data_AF-A0A151F5B2-F1
#
_entry.id   AF-A0A151F5B2-F1
#
_cell.length_a   1.000
_cell.length_b   1.000
_cell.length_c   1.000
_cell.angle_alpha   90.00
_cell.angle_beta   90.00
_cell.angle_gamma   90.00
#
_symmetry.space_group_name_H-M   'P 1'
#
loop_
_entity.id
_entity.type
_entity.pdbx_description
1 polymer ?
#
loop_
_entity_poly.entity_id
_entity_poly.type
_entity_poly.pdbx_seq_one_letter_code
_entity_poly.pdbx_strand_id
1 'polypeptide(L)'
;MTSREDRQIFPQNLTHIFQEKITELQEEPEFARDQRIPYARENKAPQVKVAVGNVSLDHDLWKELRNPAVVGLYPAGLQQIWEFFAHKRKTGTDESGRPTIFQVPRSFGSALQIYNRAVIISVMLPFSTEIVRNYTESVIGKEKSSSHVYAAMYEEVNLLLDKATTRAAIDLVADGKVIIPMNNDNVAHVSEEAVPLTRQGTSHGPSKGGNYPQKSVAALLGLGQFGVHRIIFKDEMNNGKIERFTGPLRSIIVFDKNDIITNGNNDVIYITDSWRSFLLRLFDFTDTAPEINKYRFCAYIPYHDEGCTKCRDVCPSGAQPNSMPSPTGEYPEEVATQAHRFWEGKLQFDHARCCEERGQMAELFPEWSCSRGLSVCKARGVRRVYAAKNFYKKRAALTKE
;
A
#
# COMPACT_ATOMS: atom_id res chain seq x y z
N MET A 1 -16.96 6.00 -28.94
CA MET A 1 -17.12 6.87 -27.74
C MET A 1 -18.31 6.36 -26.94
N THR A 2 -18.08 5.37 -26.07
CA THR A 2 -19.04 5.00 -25.03
C THR A 2 -19.14 6.16 -24.05
N SER A 3 -20.36 6.55 -23.66
CA SER A 3 -20.60 7.67 -22.74
C SER A 3 -19.80 7.44 -21.44
N ARG A 4 -19.12 8.50 -20.97
CA ARG A 4 -18.32 8.49 -19.73
C ARG A 4 -19.17 8.30 -18.47
N GLU A 5 -20.50 8.30 -18.59
CA GLU A 5 -21.43 8.49 -17.49
C GLU A 5 -21.49 7.32 -16.49
N ASP A 6 -21.12 6.08 -16.85
CA ASP A 6 -21.21 4.95 -15.92
C ASP A 6 -20.03 3.96 -16.01
N ARG A 7 -18.79 4.46 -15.92
CA ARG A 7 -17.67 3.55 -15.64
C ARG A 7 -17.83 2.95 -14.25
N GLN A 8 -18.21 1.68 -14.21
CA GLN A 8 -18.40 0.91 -12.99
C GLN A 8 -17.06 0.70 -12.26
N ILE A 9 -17.04 1.01 -10.96
CA ILE A 9 -15.86 0.96 -10.10
C ILE A 9 -15.72 -0.47 -9.53
N PHE A 10 -15.26 -1.39 -10.39
CA PHE A 10 -14.97 -2.78 -10.01
C PHE A 10 -13.51 -3.15 -10.34
N PRO A 11 -12.89 -4.10 -9.61
CA PRO A 11 -11.48 -4.42 -9.76
C PRO A 11 -11.04 -4.73 -11.20
N GLN A 12 -11.85 -5.47 -11.96
CA GLN A 12 -11.55 -5.85 -13.35
C GLN A 12 -11.50 -4.62 -14.28
N ASN A 13 -12.51 -3.75 -14.23
CA ASN A 13 -12.55 -2.52 -15.03
C ASN A 13 -11.40 -1.58 -14.68
N LEU A 14 -11.13 -1.41 -13.38
CA LEU A 14 -10.02 -0.59 -12.91
C LEU A 14 -8.67 -1.16 -13.34
N THR A 15 -8.50 -2.48 -13.28
CA THR A 15 -7.28 -3.15 -13.78
C THR A 15 -7.06 -2.81 -15.25
N HIS A 16 -8.11 -2.86 -16.08
CA HIS A 16 -8.04 -2.48 -17.48
C HIS A 16 -7.68 -1.00 -17.68
N ILE A 17 -8.32 -0.08 -16.95
CA ILE A 17 -8.01 1.36 -16.99
C ILE A 17 -6.53 1.60 -16.65
N PHE A 18 -6.02 1.00 -15.57
CA PHE A 18 -4.62 1.16 -15.20
C PHE A 18 -3.67 0.54 -16.23
N GLN A 19 -4.00 -0.61 -16.81
CA GLN A 19 -3.22 -1.21 -17.89
C GLN A 19 -3.13 -0.30 -19.12
N GLU A 20 -4.27 0.29 -19.52
CA GLU A 20 -4.35 1.28 -20.60
C GLU A 20 -3.45 2.48 -20.29
N LYS A 21 -3.62 3.12 -19.11
CA LYS A 21 -2.84 4.31 -18.75
C LYS A 21 -1.35 4.04 -18.59
N ILE A 22 -0.96 2.88 -18.05
CA ILE A 22 0.46 2.50 -17.99
C ILE A 22 1.01 2.29 -19.40
N THR A 23 0.24 1.66 -20.29
CA THR A 23 0.67 1.44 -21.69
C THR A 23 0.84 2.76 -22.43
N GLU A 24 -0.12 3.68 -22.32
CA GLU A 24 -0.01 5.04 -22.88
C GLU A 24 1.22 5.79 -22.36
N LEU A 25 1.48 5.71 -21.04
CA LEU A 25 2.65 6.37 -20.43
C LEU A 25 3.97 5.86 -21.01
N GLN A 26 4.07 4.62 -21.50
CA GLN A 26 5.31 4.12 -22.12
C GLN A 26 5.70 4.86 -23.40
N GLU A 27 4.77 5.59 -24.02
CA GLU A 27 5.03 6.39 -25.22
C GLU A 27 5.68 7.74 -24.89
N GLU A 28 5.70 8.15 -23.62
CA GLU A 28 6.28 9.42 -23.21
C GLU A 28 7.82 9.38 -23.14
N PRO A 29 8.52 10.48 -23.52
CA PRO A 29 9.97 10.52 -23.58
C PRO A 29 10.69 10.12 -22.29
N GLU A 30 10.10 10.42 -21.13
CA GLU A 30 10.65 10.08 -19.81
C GLU A 30 10.61 8.57 -19.50
N PHE A 31 9.76 7.79 -20.20
CA PHE A 31 9.63 6.34 -20.08
C PHE A 31 10.07 5.58 -21.35
N ALA A 32 10.33 6.29 -22.44
CA ALA A 32 10.82 5.73 -23.69
C ALA A 32 12.25 5.20 -23.52
N ARG A 33 12.39 3.89 -23.26
CA ARG A 33 13.68 3.20 -23.16
C ARG A 33 13.72 1.97 -24.06
N ASP A 34 14.85 1.79 -24.73
CA ASP A 34 14.97 0.83 -25.83
C ASP A 34 14.96 -0.67 -25.43
N GLN A 35 15.14 -1.06 -24.17
CA GLN A 35 15.48 -2.49 -23.92
C GLN A 35 14.93 -3.19 -22.66
N ARG A 36 14.44 -2.50 -21.62
CA ARG A 36 14.01 -3.19 -20.39
C ARG A 36 12.75 -2.59 -19.78
N ILE A 37 11.77 -3.45 -19.55
CA ILE A 37 10.49 -3.06 -18.95
C ILE A 37 10.61 -3.19 -17.43
N PRO A 38 10.35 -2.12 -16.67
CA PRO A 38 10.68 -2.09 -15.24
C PRO A 38 9.60 -2.75 -14.35
N TYR A 39 8.44 -3.10 -14.91
CA TYR A 39 7.33 -3.74 -14.21
C TYR A 39 7.02 -5.15 -14.73
N ALA A 40 6.25 -5.93 -13.97
CA ALA A 40 5.82 -7.27 -14.35
C ALA A 40 4.79 -7.22 -15.49
N ARG A 41 4.87 -8.18 -16.43
CA ARG A 41 3.97 -8.29 -17.58
C ARG A 41 3.42 -9.69 -17.74
N GLU A 42 2.24 -9.76 -18.34
CA GLU A 42 1.58 -10.98 -18.78
C GLU A 42 1.05 -10.76 -20.20
N ASN A 43 1.43 -11.59 -21.16
CA ASN A 43 1.02 -11.46 -22.56
C ASN A 43 1.21 -10.05 -23.13
N LYS A 44 2.33 -9.39 -22.77
CA LYS A 44 2.64 -7.98 -23.11
C LYS A 44 1.80 -6.91 -22.37
N ALA A 45 0.77 -7.25 -21.61
CA ALA A 45 0.07 -6.28 -20.78
C ALA A 45 0.82 -6.07 -19.44
N PRO A 46 0.81 -4.85 -18.86
CA PRO A 46 1.24 -4.64 -17.49
C PRO A 46 0.41 -5.50 -16.52
N GLN A 47 1.05 -6.18 -15.57
CA GLN A 47 0.31 -6.91 -14.52
C GLN A 47 -0.07 -5.95 -13.40
N VAL A 48 -1.24 -5.32 -13.50
CA VAL A 48 -1.74 -4.44 -12.45
C VAL A 48 -2.55 -5.26 -11.45
N LYS A 49 -2.33 -5.05 -10.14
CA LYS A 49 -3.15 -5.66 -9.09
C LYS A 49 -4.01 -4.59 -8.43
N VAL A 50 -5.32 -4.82 -8.40
CA VAL A 50 -6.29 -3.87 -7.82
C VAL A 50 -7.09 -4.56 -6.72
N ALA A 51 -7.37 -3.83 -5.65
CA ALA A 51 -8.39 -4.18 -4.67
C ALA A 51 -9.30 -2.97 -4.48
N VAL A 52 -10.59 -3.23 -4.29
CA VAL A 52 -11.62 -2.21 -4.10
C VAL A 52 -12.39 -2.58 -2.85
N GLY A 53 -12.59 -1.60 -1.97
CA GLY A 53 -13.53 -1.73 -0.87
C GLY A 53 -14.36 -0.47 -0.72
N ASN A 54 -15.45 -0.57 0.01
CA ASN A 54 -16.31 0.56 0.30
C ASN A 54 -16.73 0.57 1.77
N VAL A 55 -17.02 1.77 2.26
CA VAL A 55 -17.47 2.06 3.61
C VAL A 55 -18.45 3.22 3.62
N SER A 56 -19.20 3.38 4.69
CA SER A 56 -19.93 4.61 4.97
C SER A 56 -18.94 5.77 5.21
N LEU A 57 -19.38 7.02 5.01
CA LEU A 57 -18.51 8.18 5.18
C LEU A 57 -18.09 8.41 6.64
N ASP A 58 -18.93 8.03 7.60
CA ASP A 58 -18.66 8.10 9.04
C ASP A 58 -17.79 6.95 9.56
N HIS A 59 -17.42 6.01 8.69
CA HIS A 59 -16.60 4.87 9.04
C HIS A 59 -15.17 5.28 9.43
N ASP A 60 -14.76 4.90 10.63
CA ASP A 60 -13.38 5.04 11.06
C ASP A 60 -12.50 3.91 10.50
N LEU A 61 -11.84 4.19 9.37
CA LEU A 61 -10.90 3.27 8.70
C LEU A 61 -9.79 2.74 9.62
N TRP A 62 -9.47 3.50 10.68
CA TRP A 62 -8.31 3.25 11.53
C TRP A 62 -8.70 2.84 12.95
N LYS A 63 -9.99 2.58 13.20
CA LYS A 63 -10.48 2.08 14.49
C LYS A 63 -9.65 0.88 14.92
N GLU A 64 -9.07 0.95 16.13
CA GLU A 64 -8.19 -0.07 16.74
C GLU A 64 -6.86 -0.35 15.99
N LEU A 65 -6.61 0.33 14.87
CA LEU A 65 -5.38 0.19 14.08
C LEU A 65 -4.35 1.28 14.38
N ARG A 66 -4.77 2.40 14.99
CA ARG A 66 -3.90 3.55 15.32
C ARG A 66 -2.81 3.15 16.30
N ASN A 67 -1.62 2.95 15.77
CA ASN A 67 -0.42 2.65 16.54
C ASN A 67 0.80 3.07 15.70
N PRO A 68 1.80 3.76 16.29
CA PRO A 68 3.01 4.14 15.59
C PRO A 68 3.73 2.94 14.93
N ALA A 69 3.62 1.73 15.45
CA ALA A 69 4.27 0.54 14.89
C ALA A 69 3.67 0.03 13.57
N VAL A 70 2.42 0.41 13.23
CA VAL A 70 1.65 -0.23 12.14
C VAL A 70 1.07 0.80 11.15
N VAL A 71 0.20 1.70 11.62
CA VAL A 71 -0.57 2.63 10.78
C VAL A 71 -0.19 4.09 11.03
N GLY A 72 0.33 4.36 12.22
CA GLY A 72 0.57 5.69 12.76
C GLY A 72 -0.48 6.14 13.76
N LEU A 73 -0.15 7.13 14.59
CA LEU A 73 -1.05 7.65 15.63
C LEU A 73 -2.18 8.50 15.04
N TYR A 74 -1.89 9.28 13.99
CA TYR A 74 -2.83 10.23 13.40
C TYR A 74 -2.97 10.04 11.88
N PRO A 75 -3.38 8.85 11.42
CA PRO A 75 -3.58 8.61 9.99
C PRO A 75 -4.75 9.45 9.46
N ALA A 76 -4.57 10.02 8.27
CA ALA A 76 -5.61 10.76 7.55
C ALA A 76 -6.78 9.81 7.24
N GLY A 77 -7.97 10.16 7.71
CA GLY A 77 -9.21 9.47 7.40
C GLY A 77 -9.97 10.12 6.25
N LEU A 78 -11.21 9.67 6.02
CA LEU A 78 -12.07 10.21 4.96
C LEU A 78 -12.33 11.70 5.13
N GLN A 79 -12.44 12.17 6.37
CA GLN A 79 -12.63 13.58 6.69
C GLN A 79 -11.47 14.45 6.18
N GLN A 80 -10.22 14.13 6.51
CA GLN A 80 -9.05 14.93 6.08
C GLN A 80 -8.91 14.92 4.56
N ILE A 81 -9.20 13.79 3.91
CA ILE A 81 -9.15 13.67 2.44
C ILE A 81 -10.24 14.55 1.80
N TRP A 82 -11.45 14.57 2.38
CA TRP A 82 -12.52 15.45 1.93
C TRP A 82 -12.17 16.92 2.13
N GLU A 83 -11.67 17.30 3.31
CA GLU A 83 -11.29 18.68 3.64
C GLU A 83 -10.23 19.19 2.66
N PHE A 84 -9.20 18.39 2.38
CA PHE A 84 -8.22 18.69 1.34
C PHE A 84 -8.89 18.98 -0.02
N PHE A 85 -9.76 18.09 -0.48
CA PHE A 85 -10.50 18.29 -1.74
C PHE A 85 -11.34 19.57 -1.72
N ALA A 86 -12.12 19.79 -0.68
CA ALA A 86 -13.02 20.92 -0.54
C ALA A 86 -12.24 22.25 -0.54
N HIS A 87 -11.06 22.29 0.10
CA HIS A 87 -10.18 23.45 0.09
C HIS A 87 -9.64 23.76 -1.32
N LYS A 88 -9.20 22.75 -2.08
CA LYS A 88 -8.69 22.94 -3.44
C LYS A 88 -9.79 23.25 -4.47
N ARG A 89 -11.04 22.91 -4.17
CA ARG A 89 -12.21 23.12 -5.05
C ARG A 89 -13.18 24.18 -4.55
N LYS A 90 -12.76 25.04 -3.61
CA LYS A 90 -13.58 26.18 -3.18
C LYS A 90 -13.90 27.08 -4.39
N THR A 91 -15.16 27.46 -4.53
CA THR A 91 -15.57 28.38 -5.58
C THR A 91 -14.87 29.71 -5.34
N GLY A 92 -14.21 30.25 -6.37
CA GLY A 92 -13.51 31.53 -6.27
C GLY A 92 -14.41 32.75 -6.45
N THR A 93 -15.72 32.56 -6.58
CA THR A 93 -16.71 33.60 -6.90
C THR A 93 -17.90 33.59 -5.95
N ASP A 94 -18.50 34.76 -5.69
CA ASP A 94 -19.71 34.92 -4.88
C ASP A 94 -21.00 34.66 -5.69
N GLU A 95 -22.16 34.79 -5.04
CA GLU A 95 -23.49 34.66 -5.64
C GLU A 95 -23.76 35.63 -6.80
N SER A 96 -22.99 36.72 -6.92
CA SER A 96 -23.05 37.67 -8.03
C SER A 96 -22.00 37.39 -9.12
N GLY A 97 -21.22 36.30 -8.99
CA GLY A 97 -20.16 35.92 -9.90
C GLY A 97 -18.85 36.70 -9.72
N ARG A 98 -18.72 37.52 -8.67
CA ARG A 98 -17.50 38.32 -8.42
C ARG A 98 -16.43 37.48 -7.72
N PRO A 99 -15.15 37.60 -8.10
CA PRO A 99 -14.07 36.94 -7.38
C PRO A 99 -14.06 37.31 -5.90
N THR A 100 -13.92 36.32 -5.02
CA THR A 100 -13.90 36.55 -3.56
C THR A 100 -12.98 35.57 -2.84
N ILE A 101 -12.36 36.04 -1.77
CA ILE A 101 -11.51 35.24 -0.88
C ILE A 101 -12.29 34.64 0.29
N PHE A 102 -13.55 35.06 0.50
CA PHE A 102 -14.35 34.75 1.69
C PHE A 102 -15.16 33.45 1.56
N GLN A 103 -14.92 32.67 0.50
CA GLN A 103 -15.63 31.41 0.27
C GLN A 103 -15.13 30.34 1.24
N VAL A 104 -16.08 29.79 1.99
CA VAL A 104 -15.82 28.72 2.96
C VAL A 104 -15.94 27.38 2.24
N PRO A 105 -14.93 26.51 2.32
CA PRO A 105 -15.01 25.15 1.78
C PRO A 105 -16.20 24.39 2.35
N ARG A 106 -16.78 23.50 1.53
CA ARG A 106 -17.87 22.62 2.00
C ARG A 106 -17.34 21.70 3.11
N SER A 107 -18.04 21.68 4.24
CA SER A 107 -17.65 20.85 5.38
C SER A 107 -17.81 19.36 5.10
N PHE A 108 -17.16 18.52 5.90
CA PHE A 108 -17.38 17.07 5.84
C PHE A 108 -18.83 16.69 6.22
N GLY A 109 -19.48 17.47 7.09
CA GLY A 109 -20.91 17.34 7.38
C GLY A 109 -21.78 17.46 6.14
N SER A 110 -21.45 18.37 5.22
CA SER A 110 -22.14 18.46 3.93
C SER A 110 -21.89 17.23 3.05
N ALA A 111 -20.70 16.63 3.11
CA ALA A 111 -20.41 15.39 2.38
C ALA A 111 -21.29 14.23 2.86
N LEU A 112 -21.46 14.09 4.18
CA LEU A 112 -22.31 13.08 4.81
C LEU A 112 -23.79 13.18 4.40
N GLN A 113 -24.26 14.37 4.01
CA GLN A 113 -25.63 14.59 3.54
C GLN A 113 -25.82 14.31 2.05
N ILE A 114 -24.74 14.35 1.27
CA ILE A 114 -24.79 14.28 -0.21
C ILE A 114 -24.40 12.90 -0.72
N TYR A 115 -23.42 12.26 -0.09
CA TYR A 115 -22.83 10.99 -0.52
C TYR A 115 -23.17 9.88 0.45
N ASN A 116 -23.40 8.69 -0.11
CA ASN A 116 -23.82 7.53 0.67
C ASN A 116 -22.62 6.66 1.08
N ARG A 117 -21.54 6.67 0.29
CA ARG A 117 -20.35 5.85 0.55
C ARG A 117 -19.05 6.48 0.07
N ALA A 118 -17.96 5.99 0.65
CA ALA A 118 -16.61 6.16 0.13
C ALA A 118 -16.13 4.82 -0.44
N VAL A 119 -15.68 4.83 -1.70
CA VAL A 119 -15.00 3.71 -2.36
C VAL A 119 -13.50 3.98 -2.32
N ILE A 120 -12.76 3.00 -1.83
CA ILE A 120 -11.30 3.03 -1.68
C ILE A 120 -10.73 2.02 -2.66
N ILE A 121 -9.95 2.52 -3.61
CA ILE A 121 -9.26 1.71 -4.61
C ILE A 121 -7.80 1.67 -4.20
N SER A 122 -7.21 0.49 -4.06
CA SER A 122 -5.75 0.33 -3.93
C SER A 122 -5.20 -0.41 -5.14
N VAL A 123 -4.11 0.10 -5.68
CA VAL A 123 -3.44 -0.43 -6.86
C VAL A 123 -1.98 -0.73 -6.55
N MET A 124 -1.48 -1.84 -7.08
CA MET A 124 -0.07 -2.21 -7.11
C MET A 124 0.38 -2.37 -8.56
N LEU A 125 1.53 -1.77 -8.90
CA LEU A 125 2.27 -2.10 -10.12
C LEU A 125 3.51 -2.91 -9.72
N PRO A 126 3.48 -4.25 -9.83
CA PRO A 126 4.58 -5.10 -9.41
C PRO A 126 5.84 -4.83 -10.24
N PHE A 127 6.99 -4.85 -9.57
CA PHE A 127 8.30 -4.72 -10.24
C PHE A 127 8.54 -5.85 -11.24
N SER A 128 9.44 -5.65 -12.20
CA SER A 128 9.91 -6.70 -13.11
C SER A 128 10.49 -7.89 -12.31
N THR A 129 10.09 -9.11 -12.66
CA THR A 129 10.62 -10.32 -12.01
C THR A 129 12.08 -10.56 -12.38
N GLU A 130 12.47 -10.24 -13.61
CA GLU A 130 13.83 -10.42 -14.09
C GLU A 130 14.81 -9.48 -13.39
N ILE A 131 14.52 -8.18 -13.36
CA ILE A 131 15.40 -7.18 -12.72
C ILE A 131 15.54 -7.47 -11.23
N VAL A 132 14.44 -7.82 -10.54
CA VAL A 132 14.50 -8.18 -9.12
C VAL A 132 15.33 -9.45 -8.88
N ARG A 133 15.20 -10.47 -9.75
CA ARG A 133 16.02 -11.69 -9.66
C ARG A 133 17.50 -11.37 -9.86
N ASN A 134 17.84 -10.62 -10.90
CA ASN A 134 19.24 -10.26 -11.20
C ASN A 134 19.86 -9.47 -10.03
N TYR A 135 19.10 -8.53 -9.44
CA TYR A 135 19.55 -7.83 -8.24
C TYR A 135 19.71 -8.77 -7.04
N THR A 136 18.78 -9.70 -6.85
CA THR A 136 18.84 -10.70 -5.76
C THR A 136 20.10 -11.58 -5.86
N GLU A 137 20.44 -12.07 -7.05
CA GLU A 137 21.66 -12.86 -7.26
C GLU A 137 22.93 -12.04 -6.95
N SER A 138 22.91 -10.74 -7.28
CA SER A 138 24.01 -9.84 -6.92
C SER A 138 24.15 -9.66 -5.41
N VAL A 139 23.03 -9.53 -4.68
CA VAL A 139 23.00 -9.39 -3.22
C VAL A 139 23.51 -10.65 -2.52
N ILE A 140 23.11 -11.83 -3.01
CA ILE A 140 23.54 -13.11 -2.42
C ILE A 140 25.02 -13.40 -2.72
N GLY A 141 25.48 -13.07 -3.92
CA GLY A 141 26.88 -13.33 -4.33
C GLY A 141 27.90 -12.31 -3.85
N LYS A 142 27.48 -11.11 -3.39
CA LYS A 142 28.36 -10.04 -2.94
C LYS A 142 27.72 -9.30 -1.76
N GLU A 143 28.35 -9.39 -0.59
CA GLU A 143 27.83 -8.88 0.70
C GLU A 143 27.46 -7.38 0.70
N LYS A 144 28.07 -6.56 -0.19
CA LYS A 144 27.84 -5.11 -0.30
C LYS A 144 27.37 -4.61 -1.68
N SER A 145 26.76 -5.45 -2.51
CA SER A 145 26.31 -5.00 -3.85
C SER A 145 25.08 -4.07 -3.83
N SER A 146 25.00 -3.24 -4.87
CA SER A 146 23.86 -2.41 -5.24
C SER A 146 23.65 -2.53 -6.76
N SER A 147 22.54 -2.02 -7.29
CA SER A 147 22.27 -2.07 -8.73
C SER A 147 21.57 -0.79 -9.18
N HIS A 148 22.25 -0.02 -10.03
CA HIS A 148 21.67 1.15 -10.71
C HIS A 148 20.45 0.74 -11.56
N VAL A 149 20.47 -0.45 -12.17
CA VAL A 149 19.32 -1.00 -12.92
C VAL A 149 18.11 -1.20 -12.01
N TYR A 150 18.32 -1.75 -10.81
CA TYR A 150 17.24 -1.92 -9.83
C TYR A 150 16.76 -0.58 -9.29
N ALA A 151 17.67 0.35 -8.98
CA ALA A 151 17.32 1.69 -8.51
C ALA A 151 16.48 2.44 -9.56
N ALA A 152 16.94 2.46 -10.81
CA ALA A 152 16.20 3.05 -11.93
C ALA A 152 14.82 2.41 -12.10
N MET A 153 14.72 1.08 -12.04
CA MET A 153 13.42 0.38 -12.06
C MET A 153 12.52 0.83 -10.91
N TYR A 154 13.06 0.94 -9.69
CA TYR A 154 12.28 1.31 -8.52
C TYR A 154 11.68 2.72 -8.65
N GLU A 155 12.48 3.71 -9.06
CA GLU A 155 12.03 5.09 -9.27
C GLU A 155 11.05 5.18 -10.45
N GLU A 156 11.35 4.53 -11.57
CA GLU A 156 10.51 4.57 -12.78
C GLU A 156 9.12 3.96 -12.53
N VAL A 157 9.04 2.82 -11.84
CA VAL A 157 7.75 2.19 -11.52
C VAL A 157 6.94 3.02 -10.52
N ASN A 158 7.60 3.74 -9.60
CA ASN A 158 6.91 4.69 -8.71
C ASN A 158 6.29 5.84 -9.51
N LEU A 159 7.08 6.48 -10.37
CA LEU A 159 6.62 7.60 -11.20
C LEU A 159 5.50 7.18 -12.16
N LEU A 160 5.65 6.01 -12.82
CA LEU A 160 4.60 5.43 -13.67
C LEU A 160 3.30 5.25 -12.90
N LEU A 161 3.37 4.68 -11.69
CA LEU A 161 2.16 4.43 -10.91
C LEU A 161 1.54 5.73 -10.37
N ASP A 162 2.35 6.75 -10.02
CA ASP A 162 1.86 8.08 -9.66
C ASP A 162 1.07 8.71 -10.81
N LYS A 163 1.66 8.77 -12.01
CA LYS A 163 1.01 9.33 -13.20
C LYS A 163 -0.22 8.52 -13.62
N ALA A 164 -0.13 7.18 -13.62
CA ALA A 164 -1.25 6.31 -13.96
C ALA A 164 -2.42 6.47 -12.98
N THR A 165 -2.14 6.63 -11.69
CA THR A 165 -3.17 6.87 -10.66
C THR A 165 -3.90 8.19 -10.93
N THR A 166 -3.17 9.25 -11.27
CA THR A 166 -3.78 10.53 -11.65
C THR A 166 -4.65 10.41 -12.90
N ARG A 167 -4.15 9.76 -13.97
CA ARG A 167 -4.91 9.59 -15.22
C ARG A 167 -6.15 8.71 -15.04
N ALA A 168 -6.01 7.61 -14.31
CA ALA A 168 -7.13 6.75 -13.98
C ALA A 168 -8.18 7.50 -13.15
N ALA A 169 -7.77 8.35 -12.21
CA ALA A 169 -8.70 9.18 -11.45
C ALA A 169 -9.43 10.20 -12.34
N ILE A 170 -8.75 10.86 -13.28
CA ILE A 170 -9.37 11.77 -14.27
C ILE A 170 -10.43 11.02 -15.09
N ASP A 171 -10.11 9.81 -15.52
CA ASP A 171 -11.01 8.96 -16.30
C ASP A 171 -12.25 8.49 -15.56
N LEU A 172 -12.22 8.52 -14.22
CA LEU A 172 -13.35 8.18 -13.36
C LEU A 172 -14.23 9.42 -13.05
N VAL A 173 -13.75 10.64 -13.32
CA VAL A 173 -14.50 11.87 -13.02
C VAL A 173 -15.82 11.87 -13.78
N ALA A 174 -16.90 11.96 -13.04
CA ALA A 174 -18.27 12.01 -13.55
C ALA A 174 -19.15 12.83 -12.59
N ASP A 175 -20.31 13.24 -13.08
CA ASP A 175 -21.28 13.98 -12.28
C ASP A 175 -21.72 13.17 -11.05
N GLY A 176 -21.88 13.87 -9.92
CA GLY A 176 -22.29 13.24 -8.66
C GLY A 176 -21.21 12.40 -7.96
N LYS A 177 -19.96 12.43 -8.43
CA LYS A 177 -18.80 11.79 -7.78
C LYS A 177 -17.74 12.82 -7.42
N VAL A 178 -17.04 12.59 -6.32
CA VAL A 178 -15.81 13.31 -5.97
C VAL A 178 -14.66 12.31 -5.92
N ILE A 179 -13.59 12.61 -6.66
CA ILE A 179 -12.48 11.68 -6.86
C ILE A 179 -11.18 12.36 -6.48
N ILE A 180 -10.42 11.70 -5.61
CA ILE A 180 -9.12 12.16 -5.15
C ILE A 180 -8.09 11.05 -5.42
N PRO A 181 -7.15 11.25 -6.36
CA PRO A 181 -6.00 10.36 -6.49
C PRO A 181 -5.06 10.58 -5.31
N MET A 182 -4.73 9.52 -4.58
CA MET A 182 -3.75 9.52 -3.49
C MET A 182 -2.40 9.05 -4.05
N ASN A 183 -1.88 9.80 -5.03
CA ASN A 183 -0.48 9.71 -5.47
C ASN A 183 0.46 10.27 -4.40
N ASN A 184 1.79 10.15 -4.55
CA ASN A 184 2.72 10.61 -3.52
C ASN A 184 2.58 12.10 -3.20
N ASP A 185 2.42 12.96 -4.22
CA ASP A 185 2.28 14.41 -4.03
C ASP A 185 1.01 14.77 -3.27
N ASN A 186 -0.13 14.19 -3.65
CA ASN A 186 -1.39 14.45 -2.94
C ASN A 186 -1.39 13.86 -1.54
N VAL A 187 -0.71 12.74 -1.29
CA VAL A 187 -0.51 12.27 0.09
C VAL A 187 0.31 13.29 0.89
N ALA A 188 1.39 13.83 0.33
CA ALA A 188 2.18 14.88 0.98
C ALA A 188 1.32 16.11 1.29
N HIS A 189 0.57 16.62 0.32
CA HIS A 189 -0.31 17.78 0.51
C HIS A 189 -1.44 17.52 1.51
N VAL A 190 -2.10 16.34 1.49
CA VAL A 190 -3.11 16.00 2.52
C VAL A 190 -2.48 16.01 3.92
N SER A 191 -1.25 15.51 4.02
CA SER A 191 -0.53 15.45 5.29
C SER A 191 -0.14 16.82 5.82
N GLU A 192 0.28 17.72 4.92
CA GLU A 192 0.70 19.08 5.26
C GLU A 192 -0.48 20.01 5.51
N GLU A 193 -1.52 19.94 4.67
CA GLU A 193 -2.59 20.94 4.61
C GLU A 193 -3.83 20.55 5.43
N ALA A 194 -4.17 19.25 5.50
CA ALA A 194 -5.43 18.80 6.14
C ALA A 194 -5.21 18.17 7.53
N VAL A 195 -3.99 17.76 7.86
CA VAL A 195 -3.66 17.25 9.20
C VAL A 195 -3.10 18.38 10.06
N PRO A 196 -3.59 18.60 11.29
CA PRO A 196 -3.03 19.61 12.18
C PRO A 196 -1.53 19.44 12.44
N LEU A 197 -0.76 20.53 12.50
CA LEU A 197 0.69 20.53 12.77
C LEU A 197 1.08 19.72 14.01
N THR A 198 0.25 19.76 15.07
CA THR A 198 0.47 18.98 16.31
C THR A 198 0.38 17.46 16.14
N ARG A 199 -0.10 17.00 14.98
CA ARG A 199 -0.29 15.59 14.60
C ARG A 199 0.61 15.17 13.42
N GLN A 200 1.47 16.06 12.95
CA GLN A 200 2.45 15.80 11.88
C GLN A 200 3.80 15.34 12.46
N GLY A 201 4.72 14.91 11.58
CA GLY A 201 6.11 14.58 11.93
C GLY A 201 6.33 13.17 12.50
N THR A 202 7.38 13.02 13.31
CA THR A 202 7.82 11.72 13.87
C THR A 202 6.83 11.10 14.85
N SER A 203 5.89 11.90 15.37
CA SER A 203 4.73 11.47 16.16
C SER A 203 3.84 10.43 15.44
N HIS A 204 4.00 10.25 14.13
CA HIS A 204 3.23 9.31 13.31
C HIS A 204 3.86 7.91 13.19
N GLY A 205 5.06 7.66 13.73
CA GLY A 205 5.76 6.39 13.56
C GLY A 205 6.58 6.31 12.26
N PRO A 206 6.97 5.12 11.76
CA PRO A 206 7.84 4.92 10.61
C PRO A 206 7.11 5.14 9.27
N SER A 207 5.83 5.52 9.26
CA SER A 207 5.11 5.89 8.03
C SER A 207 5.49 7.30 7.60
N LYS A 208 6.65 7.45 6.96
CA LYS A 208 7.18 8.77 6.56
C LYS A 208 6.74 9.27 5.19
N GLY A 209 5.85 8.56 4.50
CA GLY A 209 5.29 9.01 3.21
C GLY A 209 4.16 10.03 3.36
N GLY A 210 3.88 10.51 4.58
CA GLY A 210 2.72 11.29 4.94
C GLY A 210 1.76 10.53 5.86
N ASN A 211 0.71 11.21 6.30
CA ASN A 211 -0.32 10.72 7.20
C ASN A 211 -1.29 9.73 6.52
N TYR A 212 -1.19 9.45 5.22
CA TYR A 212 -2.02 8.45 4.54
C TYR A 212 -1.23 7.15 4.28
N PRO A 213 -1.42 6.09 5.09
CA PRO A 213 -0.58 4.90 5.04
C PRO A 213 -1.02 3.93 3.92
N GLN A 214 -0.60 4.21 2.68
CA GLN A 214 -0.96 3.43 1.47
C GLN A 214 -0.75 1.91 1.63
N LYS A 215 0.31 1.47 2.33
CA LYS A 215 0.56 0.04 2.61
C LYS A 215 -0.52 -0.58 3.48
N SER A 216 -0.95 0.13 4.51
CA SER A 216 -1.99 -0.31 5.44
C SER A 216 -3.35 -0.31 4.76
N VAL A 217 -3.62 0.64 3.85
CA VAL A 217 -4.81 0.61 2.98
C VAL A 217 -4.81 -0.63 2.09
N ALA A 218 -3.69 -0.93 1.42
CA ALA A 218 -3.58 -2.13 0.57
C ALA A 218 -3.82 -3.42 1.37
N ALA A 219 -3.29 -3.51 2.59
CA ALA A 219 -3.54 -4.63 3.49
C ALA A 219 -5.00 -4.71 3.95
N LEU A 220 -5.59 -3.57 4.33
CA LEU A 220 -7.00 -3.45 4.72
C LEU A 220 -7.94 -3.90 3.60
N LEU A 221 -7.61 -3.57 2.35
CA LEU A 221 -8.37 -4.01 1.17
C LEU A 221 -8.07 -5.46 0.73
N GLY A 222 -7.17 -6.16 1.43
CA GLY A 222 -6.77 -7.52 1.08
C GLY A 222 -6.07 -7.62 -0.28
N LEU A 223 -5.42 -6.53 -0.73
CA LEU A 223 -4.59 -6.51 -1.93
C LEU A 223 -3.35 -7.38 -1.74
N GLY A 224 -2.72 -7.28 -0.58
CA GLY A 224 -1.56 -8.07 -0.17
C GLY A 224 -1.45 -8.20 1.34
N GLN A 225 -0.38 -8.83 1.81
CA GLN A 225 -0.09 -9.00 3.23
C GLN A 225 1.26 -8.38 3.58
N PHE A 226 1.39 -7.89 4.82
CA PHE A 226 2.70 -7.54 5.36
C PHE A 226 3.52 -8.80 5.58
N GLY A 227 4.76 -8.80 5.07
CA GLY A 227 5.79 -9.71 5.56
C GLY A 227 6.25 -9.35 6.95
N VAL A 228 7.01 -10.25 7.58
CA VAL A 228 7.72 -9.95 8.84
C VAL A 228 8.62 -8.70 8.69
N HIS A 229 9.11 -8.44 7.48
CA HIS A 229 9.90 -7.26 7.10
C HIS A 229 9.05 -6.00 6.81
N ARG A 230 7.75 -6.02 7.10
CA ARG A 230 6.79 -4.90 6.96
C ARG A 230 6.66 -4.30 5.55
N ILE A 231 6.97 -5.10 4.52
CA ILE A 231 6.67 -4.73 3.12
C ILE A 231 5.48 -5.57 2.67
N ILE A 232 4.57 -4.93 1.93
CA ILE A 232 3.42 -5.60 1.34
C ILE A 232 3.86 -6.40 0.13
N PHE A 233 3.45 -7.66 0.09
CA PHE A 233 3.49 -8.46 -1.12
C PHE A 233 2.22 -9.30 -1.24
N LYS A 234 1.97 -9.78 -2.45
CA LYS A 234 0.79 -10.56 -2.80
C LYS A 234 1.23 -11.89 -3.38
N ASP A 235 0.77 -12.98 -2.78
CA ASP A 235 0.89 -14.30 -3.38
C ASP A 235 -0.42 -14.64 -4.10
N GLU A 236 -0.33 -15.05 -5.36
CA GLU A 236 -1.46 -15.48 -6.19
C GLU A 236 -1.20 -16.87 -6.77
N MET A 237 -2.27 -17.63 -6.99
CA MET A 237 -2.20 -18.94 -7.64
C MET A 237 -2.39 -18.78 -9.14
N ASN A 238 -1.34 -19.03 -9.93
CA ASN A 238 -1.36 -19.00 -11.39
C ASN A 238 -0.94 -20.38 -11.92
N ASN A 239 -1.84 -21.07 -12.64
CA ASN A 239 -1.59 -22.38 -13.25
C ASN A 239 -0.94 -23.41 -12.30
N GLY A 240 -1.46 -23.49 -11.06
CA GLY A 240 -0.98 -24.43 -10.04
C GLY A 240 0.32 -24.01 -9.33
N LYS A 241 0.94 -22.89 -9.71
CA LYS A 241 2.12 -22.31 -9.05
C LYS A 241 1.74 -21.04 -8.29
N ILE A 242 2.51 -20.71 -7.25
CA ILE A 242 2.39 -19.39 -6.61
C ILE A 242 3.33 -18.41 -7.29
N GLU A 243 2.78 -17.29 -7.68
CA GLU A 243 3.52 -16.11 -8.07
C GLU A 243 3.44 -15.03 -6.98
N ARG A 244 4.59 -14.39 -6.70
CA ARG A 244 4.70 -13.34 -5.68
C ARG A 244 4.91 -11.98 -6.34
N PHE A 245 3.99 -11.08 -6.08
CA PHE A 245 4.00 -9.70 -6.56
C PHE A 245 4.34 -8.73 -5.43
N THR A 246 5.19 -7.76 -5.74
CA THR A 246 5.51 -6.62 -4.87
C THR A 246 5.91 -5.45 -5.76
N GLY A 247 5.54 -4.25 -5.34
CA GLY A 247 5.74 -3.01 -6.09
C GLY A 247 5.26 -1.82 -5.27
N PRO A 248 5.38 -0.59 -5.81
CA PRO A 248 4.72 0.56 -5.22
C PRO A 248 3.20 0.37 -5.20
N LEU A 249 2.58 1.06 -4.25
CA LEU A 249 1.15 1.05 -4.00
C LEU A 249 0.63 2.47 -4.12
N ARG A 250 -0.54 2.66 -4.71
CA ARG A 250 -1.28 3.94 -4.69
C ARG A 250 -2.75 3.71 -4.37
N SER A 251 -3.47 4.79 -4.13
CA SER A 251 -4.91 4.71 -3.93
C SER A 251 -5.68 5.78 -4.70
N ILE A 252 -6.96 5.53 -4.93
CA ILE A 252 -7.95 6.53 -5.36
C ILE A 252 -9.10 6.45 -4.37
N ILE A 253 -9.54 7.60 -3.88
CA ILE A 253 -10.74 7.72 -3.03
C ILE A 253 -11.85 8.32 -3.85
N VAL A 254 -13.03 7.69 -3.81
CA VAL A 254 -14.24 8.15 -4.50
C VAL A 254 -15.36 8.32 -3.49
N PHE A 255 -15.93 9.51 -3.38
CA PHE A 255 -17.20 9.74 -2.70
C PHE A 255 -18.31 9.74 -3.74
N ASP A 256 -19.30 8.85 -3.61
CA ASP A 256 -20.42 8.75 -4.54
C ASP A 256 -21.77 8.54 -3.82
N LYS A 257 -22.86 8.65 -4.59
CA LYS A 257 -24.24 8.51 -4.09
C LYS A 257 -24.77 7.08 -4.18
N ASN A 258 -23.95 6.13 -4.60
CA ASN A 258 -24.39 4.75 -4.75
C ASN A 258 -24.48 4.07 -3.39
N ASP A 259 -25.31 3.04 -3.29
CA ASP A 259 -25.45 2.27 -2.06
C ASP A 259 -24.15 1.52 -1.71
N ILE A 260 -23.92 1.37 -0.40
CA ILE A 260 -22.82 0.56 0.14
C ILE A 260 -23.02 -0.89 -0.32
N ILE A 261 -21.98 -1.48 -0.90
CA ILE A 261 -21.96 -2.90 -1.24
C ILE A 261 -21.52 -3.66 0.02
N THR A 262 -22.37 -4.53 0.54
CA THR A 262 -22.10 -5.34 1.75
C THR A 262 -21.99 -6.83 1.46
N ASN A 263 -22.45 -7.31 0.30
CA ASN A 263 -22.52 -8.73 -0.03
C ASN A 263 -21.30 -9.30 -0.78
N GLY A 264 -20.31 -8.45 -1.09
CA GLY A 264 -19.12 -8.84 -1.86
C GLY A 264 -19.33 -8.85 -3.39
N ASN A 265 -20.44 -8.30 -3.89
CA ASN A 265 -20.72 -8.26 -5.33
C ASN A 265 -19.59 -7.58 -6.12
N ASN A 266 -19.28 -8.15 -7.29
CA ASN A 266 -18.23 -7.67 -8.21
C ASN A 266 -16.85 -7.52 -7.56
N ASP A 267 -16.54 -8.39 -6.59
CA ASP A 267 -15.28 -8.40 -5.82
C ASP A 267 -15.00 -7.10 -5.05
N VAL A 268 -16.01 -6.29 -4.79
CA VAL A 268 -15.90 -5.11 -3.91
C VAL A 268 -16.07 -5.56 -2.47
N ILE A 269 -15.08 -5.27 -1.63
CA ILE A 269 -15.10 -5.72 -0.24
C ILE A 269 -15.81 -4.72 0.68
N TYR A 270 -16.55 -5.24 1.67
CA TYR A 270 -17.02 -4.44 2.80
C TYR A 270 -16.08 -4.62 4.00
N ILE A 271 -15.60 -3.50 4.57
CA ILE A 271 -14.61 -3.51 5.64
C ILE A 271 -15.30 -3.76 7.00
N THR A 272 -15.61 -5.02 7.28
CA THR A 272 -16.20 -5.44 8.56
C THR A 272 -15.20 -5.37 9.72
N ASP A 273 -15.71 -5.29 10.95
CA ASP A 273 -14.88 -5.38 12.16
C ASP A 273 -14.19 -6.75 12.26
N SER A 274 -14.88 -7.84 11.89
CA SER A 274 -14.31 -9.19 11.89
C SER A 274 -13.10 -9.35 10.96
N TRP A 275 -13.13 -8.67 9.81
CA TRP A 275 -12.01 -8.61 8.88
C TRP A 275 -10.83 -7.84 9.49
N ARG A 276 -11.08 -6.69 10.13
CA ARG A 276 -10.02 -5.92 10.81
C ARG A 276 -9.37 -6.71 11.93
N SER A 277 -10.16 -7.36 12.79
CA SER A 277 -9.63 -8.21 13.88
C SER A 277 -8.79 -9.37 13.34
N PHE A 278 -9.22 -10.00 12.24
CA PHE A 278 -8.43 -11.05 11.59
C PHE A 278 -7.09 -10.51 11.05
N LEU A 279 -7.10 -9.36 10.37
CA LEU A 279 -5.88 -8.74 9.85
C LEU A 279 -4.91 -8.33 10.96
N LEU A 280 -5.42 -7.82 12.08
CA LEU A 280 -4.61 -7.47 13.25
C LEU A 280 -3.81 -8.67 13.77
N ARG A 281 -4.46 -9.83 13.93
CA ARG A 281 -3.78 -11.07 14.31
C ARG A 281 -2.84 -11.57 13.20
N LEU A 282 -3.26 -11.47 11.94
CA LEU A 282 -2.49 -11.95 10.80
C LEU A 282 -1.13 -11.24 10.68
N PHE A 283 -1.09 -9.93 10.94
CA PHE A 283 0.11 -9.11 10.81
C PHE A 283 0.93 -9.01 12.10
N ASP A 284 0.42 -9.53 13.21
CA ASP A 284 1.17 -9.68 14.44
C ASP A 284 2.01 -10.97 14.41
N PHE A 285 3.31 -10.84 14.14
CA PHE A 285 4.22 -11.99 14.11
C PHE A 285 4.61 -12.49 15.53
N THR A 286 4.09 -11.90 16.60
CA THR A 286 4.15 -12.51 17.95
C THR A 286 3.05 -13.55 18.16
N ASP A 287 1.92 -13.43 17.44
CA ASP A 287 0.86 -14.45 17.43
C ASP A 287 1.29 -15.63 16.54
N THR A 288 1.88 -16.66 17.15
CA THR A 288 2.34 -17.87 16.44
C THR A 288 1.26 -18.94 16.29
N ALA A 289 0.01 -18.63 16.65
CA ALA A 289 -1.03 -19.63 16.74
C ALA A 289 -1.33 -20.30 15.37
N PRO A 290 -1.42 -21.65 15.31
CA PRO A 290 -1.69 -22.41 14.08
C PRO A 290 -2.89 -21.91 13.27
N GLU A 291 -3.95 -21.48 13.95
CA GLU A 291 -5.19 -21.04 13.33
C GLU A 291 -5.05 -19.74 12.55
N ILE A 292 -4.08 -18.88 12.88
CA ILE A 292 -3.78 -17.67 12.13
C ILE A 292 -2.62 -17.89 11.14
N ASN A 293 -1.58 -18.63 11.53
CA ASN A 293 -0.38 -18.79 10.72
C ASN A 293 -0.64 -19.50 9.38
N LYS A 294 -1.65 -20.38 9.32
CA LYS A 294 -2.08 -21.06 8.08
C LYS A 294 -2.57 -20.12 6.97
N TYR A 295 -2.78 -18.84 7.26
CA TYR A 295 -3.18 -17.79 6.31
C TYR A 295 -2.03 -16.84 5.91
N ARG A 296 -0.86 -16.91 6.57
CA ARG A 296 0.27 -16.00 6.31
C ARG A 296 1.02 -16.40 5.05
N PHE A 297 1.18 -15.45 4.12
CA PHE A 297 2.03 -15.63 2.95
C PHE A 297 3.51 -15.68 3.33
N CYS A 298 3.90 -14.87 4.32
CA CYS A 298 5.27 -14.84 4.83
C CYS A 298 5.55 -16.09 5.66
N ALA A 299 6.46 -16.93 5.17
CA ALA A 299 6.83 -18.17 5.84
C ALA A 299 7.83 -17.98 6.99
N TYR A 300 7.87 -16.82 7.64
CA TYR A 300 8.82 -16.56 8.72
C TYR A 300 8.60 -17.49 9.91
N ILE A 301 7.34 -17.63 10.34
CA ILE A 301 6.93 -18.53 11.42
C ILE A 301 6.61 -19.91 10.79
N PRO A 302 7.35 -20.97 11.12
CA PRO A 302 7.10 -22.33 10.62
C PRO A 302 5.65 -22.78 10.83
N TYR A 303 5.15 -23.65 9.95
CA TYR A 303 3.84 -24.29 10.13
C TYR A 303 3.96 -25.80 9.89
N HIS A 304 3.65 -26.25 8.67
CA HIS A 304 3.97 -27.61 8.18
C HIS A 304 5.21 -27.62 7.27
N ASP A 305 5.93 -26.49 7.25
CA ASP A 305 7.08 -26.20 6.41
C ASP A 305 8.16 -25.49 7.23
N GLU A 306 9.37 -25.44 6.67
CA GLU A 306 10.49 -24.71 7.27
C GLU A 306 10.24 -23.19 7.29
N GLY A 307 10.71 -22.55 8.36
CA GLY A 307 10.72 -21.09 8.48
C GLY A 307 11.64 -20.43 7.45
N CYS A 308 11.37 -19.16 7.12
CA CYS A 308 12.12 -18.39 6.14
C CYS A 308 12.71 -17.11 6.75
N THR A 309 14.03 -17.08 6.96
CA THR A 309 14.76 -15.92 7.51
C THR A 309 15.48 -15.08 6.46
N LYS A 310 15.43 -15.46 5.18
CA LYS A 310 16.29 -14.88 4.12
C LYS A 310 16.33 -13.35 4.05
N CYS A 311 15.21 -12.66 4.29
CA CYS A 311 15.16 -11.19 4.29
C CYS A 311 15.92 -10.55 5.47
N ARG A 312 15.88 -11.21 6.64
CA ARG A 312 16.62 -10.84 7.85
C ARG A 312 18.12 -10.97 7.61
N ASP A 313 18.52 -12.08 7.02
CA ASP A 313 19.94 -12.47 6.88
C ASP A 313 20.69 -11.56 5.87
N VAL A 314 19.97 -10.89 4.96
CA VAL A 314 20.57 -9.95 3.99
C VAL A 314 20.43 -8.47 4.38
N CYS A 315 19.93 -8.16 5.58
CA CYS A 315 19.70 -6.78 6.01
C CYS A 315 21.01 -6.14 6.49
N PRO A 316 21.62 -5.21 5.72
CA PRO A 316 22.96 -4.69 6.02
C PRO A 316 22.97 -3.80 7.27
N SER A 317 21.88 -3.05 7.49
CA SER A 317 21.77 -2.15 8.63
C SER A 317 21.43 -2.86 9.94
N GLY A 318 21.07 -4.14 9.93
CA GLY A 318 20.53 -4.81 11.11
C GLY A 318 19.16 -4.28 11.59
N ALA A 319 18.52 -3.37 10.84
CA ALA A 319 17.20 -2.84 11.20
C ALA A 319 16.13 -3.94 11.25
N GLN A 320 16.17 -4.89 10.30
CA GLN A 320 15.24 -6.01 10.27
C GLN A 320 15.40 -6.96 11.46
N PRO A 321 16.57 -7.57 11.74
CA PRO A 321 16.73 -8.43 12.90
C PRO A 321 16.38 -7.73 14.21
N ASN A 322 16.61 -6.41 14.31
CA ASN A 322 16.22 -5.59 15.47
C ASN A 322 14.72 -5.24 15.52
N SER A 323 13.89 -5.71 14.59
CA SER A 323 12.47 -5.31 14.43
C SER A 323 11.49 -6.48 14.27
N MET A 324 11.96 -7.70 14.46
CA MET A 324 11.20 -8.93 14.26
C MET A 324 11.23 -9.76 15.54
N PRO A 325 10.10 -10.38 15.93
CA PRO A 325 10.16 -11.44 16.95
C PRO A 325 10.91 -12.64 16.39
N SER A 326 11.36 -13.55 17.23
CA SER A 326 11.81 -14.88 16.83
C SER A 326 10.66 -15.67 16.18
N PRO A 327 10.94 -16.82 15.53
CA PRO A 327 9.89 -17.70 15.05
C PRO A 327 8.96 -18.26 16.13
N THR A 328 9.33 -18.19 17.43
CA THR A 328 8.46 -18.57 18.56
C THR A 328 7.51 -17.44 18.97
N GLY A 329 7.67 -16.24 18.41
CA GLY A 329 6.86 -15.07 18.71
C GLY A 329 7.47 -14.14 19.76
N GLU A 330 8.58 -14.55 20.37
CA GLU A 330 9.26 -13.80 21.43
C GLU A 330 10.32 -12.86 20.84
N TYR A 331 10.43 -11.64 21.39
CA TYR A 331 11.55 -10.77 21.01
C TYR A 331 12.85 -11.22 21.70
N PRO A 332 14.00 -11.18 21.00
CA PRO A 332 15.30 -11.39 21.66
C PRO A 332 15.46 -10.44 22.85
N GLU A 333 16.14 -10.87 23.91
CA GLU A 333 16.30 -10.10 25.16
C GLU A 333 16.84 -8.68 24.92
N GLU A 334 17.85 -8.57 24.06
CA GLU A 334 18.44 -7.29 23.64
C GLU A 334 17.42 -6.33 23.02
N VAL A 335 16.38 -6.84 22.36
CA VAL A 335 15.28 -6.06 21.79
C VAL A 335 14.21 -5.81 22.83
N ALA A 336 13.81 -6.83 23.59
CA ALA A 336 12.75 -6.75 24.60
C ALA A 336 13.04 -5.72 25.70
N THR A 337 14.32 -5.50 26.02
CA THR A 337 14.78 -4.49 26.99
C THR A 337 14.74 -3.05 26.45
N GLN A 338 14.57 -2.85 25.13
CA GLN A 338 14.46 -1.52 24.50
C GLN A 338 13.03 -0.95 24.66
N ALA A 339 12.59 -0.70 25.89
CA ALA A 339 11.21 -0.29 26.22
C ALA A 339 10.69 0.89 25.38
N HIS A 340 11.55 1.86 25.07
CA HIS A 340 11.23 3.04 24.25
C HIS A 340 10.78 2.71 22.80
N ARG A 341 11.03 1.49 22.32
CA ARG A 341 10.63 1.04 20.98
C ARG A 341 9.29 0.31 20.96
N PHE A 342 8.70 0.05 22.11
CA PHE A 342 7.42 -0.62 22.21
C PHE A 342 6.30 0.41 22.41
N TRP A 343 5.20 0.22 21.70
CA TRP A 343 3.94 0.92 21.94
C TRP A 343 2.85 -0.12 22.18
N GLU A 344 2.31 -0.16 23.40
CA GLU A 344 1.29 -1.14 23.81
C GLU A 344 1.70 -2.59 23.46
N GLY A 345 2.94 -2.95 23.77
CA GLY A 345 3.50 -4.28 23.49
C GLY A 345 3.89 -4.51 22.03
N LYS A 346 3.60 -3.59 21.10
CA LYS A 346 4.00 -3.72 19.68
C LYS A 346 5.31 -3.01 19.40
N LEU A 347 6.29 -3.76 18.88
CA LEU A 347 7.60 -3.22 18.53
C LEU A 347 7.52 -2.30 17.30
N GLN A 348 8.11 -1.11 17.39
CA GLN A 348 8.30 -0.22 16.26
C GLN A 348 9.50 -0.65 15.40
N PHE A 349 9.35 -0.57 14.07
CA PHE A 349 10.43 -0.88 13.14
C PHE A 349 11.59 0.10 13.36
N ASP A 350 12.82 -0.41 13.34
CA ASP A 350 14.04 0.39 13.43
C ASP A 350 14.30 1.14 12.12
N HIS A 351 13.41 2.09 11.84
CA HIS A 351 13.43 2.87 10.62
C HIS A 351 14.60 3.83 10.59
N ALA A 352 15.03 4.34 11.75
CA ALA A 352 16.20 5.21 11.86
C ALA A 352 17.45 4.48 11.34
N ARG A 353 17.73 3.28 11.86
CA ARG A 353 18.88 2.48 11.41
C ARG A 353 18.77 2.07 9.94
N CYS A 354 17.57 1.76 9.46
CA CYS A 354 17.33 1.48 8.04
C CYS A 354 17.63 2.70 7.15
N CYS A 355 17.21 3.89 7.58
CA CYS A 355 17.41 5.13 6.83
C CYS A 355 18.82 5.68 6.92
N GLU A 356 19.50 5.50 8.04
CA GLU A 356 20.88 5.97 8.20
C GLU A 356 21.81 5.26 7.21
N GLU A 357 21.79 3.92 7.20
CA GLU A 357 22.53 3.11 6.22
C GLU A 357 22.14 3.50 4.78
N ARG A 358 20.83 3.70 4.54
CA ARG A 358 20.35 4.07 3.22
C ARG A 358 20.76 5.47 2.78
N GLY A 359 20.71 6.43 3.70
CA GLY A 359 21.00 7.84 3.47
C GLY A 359 22.49 8.05 3.24
N GLN A 360 23.33 7.48 4.11
CA GLN A 360 24.79 7.51 3.95
C GLN A 360 25.21 6.97 2.58
N MET A 361 24.64 5.83 2.18
CA MET A 361 24.97 5.25 0.88
C MET A 361 24.38 6.03 -0.30
N ALA A 362 23.18 6.59 -0.17
CA ALA A 362 22.56 7.41 -1.23
C ALA A 362 23.28 8.75 -1.43
N GLU A 363 23.81 9.35 -0.36
CA GLU A 363 24.63 10.57 -0.42
C GLU A 363 25.94 10.34 -1.18
N LEU A 364 26.56 9.18 -0.99
CA LEU A 364 27.79 8.81 -1.69
C LEU A 364 27.53 8.29 -3.11
N PHE A 365 26.40 7.63 -3.32
CA PHE A 365 26.06 6.93 -4.55
C PHE A 365 24.58 7.16 -4.90
N PRO A 366 24.25 8.19 -5.72
CA PRO A 366 22.87 8.55 -6.04
C PRO A 366 22.02 7.41 -6.65
N GLU A 367 22.66 6.45 -7.31
CA GLU A 367 22.00 5.28 -7.90
C GLU A 367 21.98 4.05 -6.96
N TRP A 368 22.27 4.25 -5.68
CA TRP A 368 22.26 3.18 -4.70
C TRP A 368 20.84 2.88 -4.20
N SER A 369 20.48 1.60 -4.19
CA SER A 369 19.22 1.13 -3.62
C SER A 369 19.50 -0.06 -2.69
N CYS A 370 19.09 0.04 -1.43
CA CYS A 370 19.14 -1.08 -0.50
C CYS A 370 18.14 -2.15 -0.94
N SER A 371 16.86 -2.03 -0.56
CA SER A 371 15.77 -2.94 -0.96
C SER A 371 16.06 -4.46 -0.87
N ARG A 372 17.11 -4.90 -0.15
CA ARG A 372 17.61 -6.28 -0.20
C ARG A 372 16.62 -7.28 0.36
N GLY A 373 16.03 -6.95 1.51
CA GLY A 373 14.98 -7.78 2.10
C GLY A 373 13.76 -7.91 1.19
N LEU A 374 13.42 -6.85 0.42
CA LEU A 374 12.33 -6.87 -0.55
C LEU A 374 12.66 -7.80 -1.72
N SER A 375 13.82 -7.59 -2.35
CA SER A 375 14.23 -8.32 -3.55
C SER A 375 14.37 -9.82 -3.26
N VAL A 376 15.07 -10.16 -2.16
CA VAL A 376 15.24 -11.54 -1.71
C VAL A 376 13.89 -12.19 -1.35
N CYS A 377 13.00 -11.48 -0.64
CA CYS A 377 11.67 -12.01 -0.31
C CYS A 377 10.84 -12.31 -1.56
N LYS A 378 10.88 -11.43 -2.57
CA LYS A 378 10.18 -11.64 -3.84
C LYS A 378 10.74 -12.82 -4.62
N ALA A 379 12.06 -12.82 -4.84
CA ALA A 379 12.72 -13.76 -5.76
C ALA A 379 12.93 -15.14 -5.14
N ARG A 380 13.38 -15.20 -3.88
CA ARG A 380 13.86 -16.42 -3.22
C ARG A 380 13.09 -16.78 -1.93
N GLY A 381 12.15 -15.95 -1.50
CA GLY A 381 11.32 -16.22 -0.32
C GLY A 381 10.47 -17.48 -0.51
N VAL A 382 10.25 -18.22 0.58
CA VAL A 382 9.39 -19.42 0.58
C VAL A 382 7.94 -19.00 0.31
N ARG A 383 7.24 -19.77 -0.52
CA ARG A 383 5.86 -19.53 -0.98
C ARG A 383 4.95 -20.67 -0.51
N ARG A 384 3.84 -20.32 0.15
CA ARG A 384 2.94 -21.28 0.82
C ARG A 384 1.64 -21.48 0.05
N VAL A 385 1.53 -22.60 -0.68
CA VAL A 385 0.36 -22.91 -1.55
C VAL A 385 -0.94 -22.90 -0.77
N TYR A 386 -0.94 -23.49 0.42
CA TYR A 386 -2.12 -23.52 1.28
C TYR A 386 -2.49 -22.11 1.77
N ALA A 387 -1.51 -21.26 2.11
CA ALA A 387 -1.78 -19.93 2.64
C ALA A 387 -2.43 -19.02 1.60
N ALA A 388 -1.94 -19.06 0.34
CA ALA A 388 -2.55 -18.35 -0.77
C ALA A 388 -4.04 -18.72 -0.92
N LYS A 389 -4.35 -20.02 -0.97
CA LYS A 389 -5.75 -20.51 -1.09
C LYS A 389 -6.61 -20.14 0.12
N ASN A 390 -6.08 -20.36 1.32
CA ASN A 390 -6.81 -20.15 2.57
C ASN A 390 -7.12 -18.67 2.81
N PHE A 391 -6.18 -17.78 2.52
CA PHE A 391 -6.35 -16.34 2.73
C PHE A 391 -7.49 -15.77 1.89
N TYR A 392 -7.53 -16.05 0.57
CA TYR A 392 -8.58 -15.49 -0.28
C TYR A 392 -9.96 -16.04 0.08
N LYS A 393 -10.07 -17.31 0.49
CA LYS A 393 -11.30 -17.87 1.05
C LYS A 393 -11.72 -17.15 2.33
N LYS A 394 -10.78 -16.89 3.24
CA LYS A 394 -11.04 -16.19 4.51
C LYS A 394 -11.43 -14.74 4.30
N ARG A 395 -10.78 -14.04 3.35
CA ARG A 395 -11.16 -12.69 2.91
C ARG A 395 -12.60 -12.67 2.43
N ALA A 396 -12.95 -13.49 1.44
CA ALA A 396 -14.32 -13.56 0.90
C ALA A 396 -15.38 -13.90 1.96
N ALA A 397 -15.00 -14.65 3.01
CA ALA A 397 -15.89 -14.98 4.12
C ALA A 397 -16.09 -13.82 5.12
N LEU A 398 -15.07 -12.98 5.33
CA LEU A 398 -15.10 -11.93 6.36
C LEU A 398 -15.41 -10.53 5.82
N THR A 399 -15.35 -10.33 4.50
CA THR A 399 -15.55 -9.01 3.88
C THR A 399 -16.94 -8.83 3.29
N LYS A 400 -17.94 -9.49 3.90
CA LYS A 400 -19.35 -9.37 3.58
C LYS A 400 -20.18 -9.44 4.86
N GLU A 401 -21.36 -8.82 4.85
CA GLU A 401 -22.37 -8.94 5.91
C GLU A 401 -23.41 -10.02 5.61
#